data_AF-A0A2N3CN80-F1
#
_entry.id   AF-A0A2N3CN80-F1
#
_cell.length_a   1.000
_cell.length_b   1.000
_cell.length_c   1.000
_cell.angle_alpha   90.00
_cell.angle_beta   90.00
_cell.angle_gamma   90.00
#
_symmetry.space_group_name_H-M   'P 1'
#
loop_
_entity.id
_entity.type
_entity.pdbx_description
1 polymer ?
#
loop_
_entity_poly.entity_id
_entity_poly.type
_entity_poly.pdbx_seq_one_letter_code
_entity_poly.pdbx_strand_id
1 'polypeptide(L)'
;MHDDLGTGPGLRYLWAPKGAEEAAAPAASLATPDETGLTGVAPWHQTSWDWRAAANFICGGAGSGLVALGVLAGLAGSGPLLPALFAGLMLVGFGLLCVWAEIGRPWRFLNVFSKPATSWMSREAWAAVALFASGGGALILGWAGAGGAAHALAGLTAVLALGFLYAQARILHAAKGIPLWREGALVPLMLATGLTEGAGLALAGSAAGLVPGAGVLAIALAALLGLRLAAWVAYRRALAQSGAPQRGLSTLERFAPGWLWAGHGLPLGLLVLGFLLPSALAPAALALAGVVAAVAGGAFKLVLVTRAAFNQGFALARMPRRGAGRAGPGLKPGWRPPAPG
;
A
#
# COMPACT_ATOMS: atom_id res chain seq x y z
N MET A 1 22.30 -16.32 4.30
CA MET A 1 21.32 -15.72 5.22
C MET A 1 21.20 -14.24 4.88
N HIS A 2 20.02 -13.68 5.11
CA HIS A 2 19.70 -12.29 4.73
C HIS A 2 20.24 -11.29 5.75
N ASP A 3 21.57 -11.17 5.82
CA ASP A 3 22.23 -10.27 6.76
C ASP A 3 21.87 -8.80 6.48
N ASP A 4 21.48 -8.49 5.24
CA ASP A 4 20.90 -7.22 4.79
C ASP A 4 19.63 -6.81 5.57
N LEU A 5 18.93 -7.77 6.18
CA LEU A 5 17.68 -7.50 6.93
C LEU A 5 17.90 -7.28 8.43
N GLY A 6 19.12 -7.50 8.93
CA GLY A 6 19.45 -7.44 10.36
C GLY A 6 18.79 -8.55 11.18
N THR A 7 18.36 -9.66 10.54
CA THR A 7 17.68 -10.79 11.18
C THR A 7 18.54 -12.05 11.17
N GLY A 8 19.86 -11.89 11.40
CA GLY A 8 20.79 -13.02 11.45
C GLY A 8 20.42 -13.96 12.59
N PRO A 9 20.26 -15.28 12.37
CA PRO A 9 19.80 -16.22 13.39
C PRO A 9 20.87 -16.59 14.43
N GLY A 10 21.99 -15.86 14.49
CA GLY A 10 23.13 -16.17 15.36
C GLY A 10 23.88 -17.45 15.00
N LEU A 11 23.42 -18.22 14.00
CA LEU A 11 24.04 -19.45 13.52
C LEU A 11 25.16 -19.12 12.53
N ARG A 12 26.39 -19.46 12.89
CA ARG A 12 27.57 -19.36 12.02
C ARG A 12 27.91 -20.73 11.47
N TYR A 13 27.79 -20.92 10.16
CA TYR A 13 28.26 -22.13 9.50
C TYR A 13 29.77 -22.06 9.29
N LEU A 14 30.48 -23.18 9.41
CA LEU A 14 31.89 -23.24 9.00
C LEU A 14 31.94 -23.56 7.51
N TRP A 15 32.29 -22.57 6.69
CA TRP A 15 32.42 -22.73 5.23
C TRP A 15 33.87 -22.85 4.76
N ALA A 16 34.84 -22.51 5.60
CA ALA A 16 36.26 -22.61 5.29
C ALA A 16 37.07 -22.99 6.55
N PRO A 17 38.23 -23.67 6.41
CA PRO A 17 39.13 -23.92 7.53
C PRO A 17 39.69 -22.61 8.09
N LYS A 18 40.07 -22.63 9.37
CA LYS A 18 40.67 -21.49 10.07
C LYS A 18 41.94 -21.04 9.32
N GLY A 19 41.95 -19.81 8.81
CA GLY A 19 43.09 -19.24 8.06
C GLY A 19 42.97 -19.26 6.52
N ALA A 20 41.86 -19.72 5.95
CA ALA A 20 41.60 -19.56 4.52
C ALA A 20 41.16 -18.13 4.17
N GLU A 21 41.71 -17.56 3.09
CA GLU A 21 41.29 -16.26 2.56
C GLU A 21 39.79 -16.24 2.25
N GLU A 22 39.13 -15.17 2.67
CA GLU A 22 37.69 -14.97 2.51
C GLU A 22 37.39 -14.52 1.07
N ALA A 23 37.48 -15.45 0.11
CA ALA A 23 37.10 -15.19 -1.27
C ALA A 23 35.60 -14.80 -1.34
N ALA A 24 35.22 -13.87 -2.21
CA ALA A 24 33.81 -13.47 -2.39
C ALA A 24 32.93 -14.69 -2.68
N ALA A 25 31.74 -14.74 -2.06
CA ALA A 25 30.81 -15.84 -2.30
C ALA A 25 30.33 -15.77 -3.76
N PRO A 26 30.39 -16.87 -4.54
CA PRO A 26 29.80 -16.90 -5.86
C PRO A 26 28.27 -16.67 -5.77
N ALA A 27 27.68 -16.12 -6.84
CA ALA A 27 26.25 -15.85 -6.90
C ALA A 27 25.44 -17.11 -6.54
N ALA A 28 24.41 -16.94 -5.71
CA ALA A 28 23.58 -18.05 -5.28
C ALA A 28 22.86 -18.68 -6.47
N SER A 29 22.88 -20.01 -6.55
CA SER A 29 22.05 -20.80 -7.46
C SER A 29 20.57 -20.50 -7.22
N LEU A 30 19.87 -20.22 -8.31
CA LEU A 30 18.43 -19.91 -8.32
C LEU A 30 17.59 -21.15 -8.65
N ALA A 31 18.13 -22.34 -8.39
CA ALA A 31 17.49 -23.61 -8.72
C ALA A 31 16.00 -23.60 -8.40
N THR A 32 15.20 -24.16 -9.29
CA THR A 32 13.77 -24.28 -9.09
C THR A 32 13.49 -25.20 -7.89
N PRO A 33 12.35 -25.01 -7.19
CA PRO A 33 12.00 -25.84 -6.04
C PRO A 33 12.00 -27.35 -6.40
N ASP A 34 11.61 -27.68 -7.63
CA ASP A 34 11.52 -29.05 -8.14
C ASP A 34 12.91 -29.65 -8.43
N GLU A 35 13.89 -28.85 -8.88
CA GLU A 35 15.27 -29.29 -9.13
C GLU A 35 16.03 -29.68 -7.87
N THR A 36 15.61 -29.17 -6.70
CA THR A 36 16.30 -29.42 -5.42
C THR A 36 15.60 -30.44 -4.53
N GLY A 37 14.34 -30.79 -4.82
CA GLY A 37 13.51 -31.63 -3.93
C GLY A 37 13.23 -31.00 -2.56
N LEU A 38 13.58 -29.73 -2.35
CA LEU A 38 13.53 -29.03 -1.08
C LEU A 38 12.32 -28.09 -1.03
N THR A 39 11.12 -28.66 -0.95
CA THR A 39 9.83 -27.95 -0.93
C THR A 39 9.69 -26.97 0.23
N GLY A 40 10.43 -27.14 1.33
CA GLY A 40 10.46 -26.23 2.48
C GLY A 40 11.41 -25.03 2.36
N VAL A 41 12.20 -24.93 1.28
CA VAL A 41 13.26 -23.91 1.13
C VAL A 41 12.83 -22.75 0.22
N ALA A 42 11.89 -23.00 -0.70
CA ALA A 42 11.40 -22.01 -1.65
C ALA A 42 10.37 -21.04 -1.07
N PRO A 43 10.22 -19.82 -1.63
CA PRO A 43 9.13 -18.91 -1.32
C PRO A 43 7.73 -19.57 -1.38
N TRP A 44 6.96 -19.44 -0.30
CA TRP A 44 5.54 -19.83 -0.28
C TRP A 44 4.63 -18.62 -0.16
N HIS A 45 3.35 -18.81 -0.46
CA HIS A 45 2.34 -17.76 -0.36
C HIS A 45 1.99 -17.51 1.11
N GLN A 46 1.88 -16.25 1.52
CA GLN A 46 1.49 -15.91 2.90
C GLN A 46 -0.01 -16.12 3.11
N THR A 47 -0.40 -16.72 4.22
CA THR A 47 -1.81 -17.00 4.56
C THR A 47 -2.27 -16.24 5.81
N SER A 48 -1.44 -15.36 6.35
CA SER A 48 -1.73 -14.64 7.59
C SER A 48 -2.63 -13.44 7.36
N TRP A 49 -2.51 -12.78 6.21
CA TRP A 49 -3.29 -11.62 5.82
C TRP A 49 -4.21 -11.98 4.67
N ASP A 50 -5.51 -11.85 4.90
CA ASP A 50 -6.52 -12.15 3.89
C ASP A 50 -7.16 -10.89 3.30
N TRP A 51 -8.33 -11.05 2.67
CA TRP A 51 -9.04 -9.94 2.05
C TRP A 51 -9.45 -8.86 3.06
N ARG A 52 -9.59 -9.18 4.35
CA ARG A 52 -9.94 -8.23 5.42
C ARG A 52 -8.77 -7.29 5.72
N ALA A 53 -7.54 -7.82 5.80
CA ALA A 53 -6.33 -6.99 5.86
C ALA A 53 -6.26 -6.07 4.64
N ALA A 54 -6.52 -6.62 3.44
CA ALA A 54 -6.56 -5.82 2.22
C ALA A 54 -7.64 -4.72 2.30
N ALA A 55 -8.84 -5.04 2.79
CA ALA A 55 -9.93 -4.08 2.96
C ALA A 55 -9.54 -2.92 3.89
N ASN A 56 -8.74 -3.16 4.93
CA ASN A 56 -8.20 -2.07 5.76
C ASN A 56 -7.33 -1.10 4.95
N PHE A 57 -6.43 -1.60 4.10
CA PHE A 57 -5.60 -0.74 3.24
C PHE A 57 -6.42 -0.03 2.14
N ILE A 58 -7.45 -0.68 1.62
CA ILE A 58 -8.32 -0.14 0.57
C ILE A 58 -9.18 0.99 1.15
N CYS A 59 -10.00 0.67 2.14
CA CYS A 59 -10.96 1.61 2.72
C CYS A 59 -10.26 2.65 3.58
N GLY A 60 -9.20 2.28 4.30
CA GLY A 60 -8.33 3.21 5.01
C GLY A 60 -7.69 4.22 4.07
N GLY A 61 -7.07 3.76 2.97
CA GLY A 61 -6.44 4.67 2.02
C GLY A 61 -7.42 5.54 1.24
N ALA A 62 -8.50 4.97 0.74
CA ALA A 62 -9.56 5.72 0.04
C ALA A 62 -10.23 6.73 0.96
N GLY A 63 -10.55 6.33 2.20
CA GLY A 63 -11.13 7.19 3.22
C GLY A 63 -10.20 8.33 3.62
N SER A 64 -8.94 8.04 3.91
CA SER A 64 -7.94 9.09 4.21
C SER A 64 -7.73 10.07 3.06
N GLY A 65 -7.65 9.58 1.82
CA GLY A 65 -7.56 10.44 0.65
C GLY A 65 -8.80 11.32 0.45
N LEU A 66 -10.00 10.75 0.68
CA LEU A 66 -11.28 11.46 0.56
C LEU A 66 -11.41 12.56 1.62
N VAL A 67 -11.05 12.26 2.88
CA VAL A 67 -10.99 13.28 3.93
C VAL A 67 -10.01 14.37 3.52
N ALA A 68 -8.77 14.02 3.15
CA ALA A 68 -7.74 15.02 2.85
C ALA A 68 -8.15 15.94 1.69
N LEU A 69 -8.55 15.37 0.55
CA LEU A 69 -8.83 16.15 -0.66
C LEU A 69 -10.22 16.78 -0.66
N GLY A 70 -11.22 16.11 -0.09
CA GLY A 70 -12.57 16.66 0.05
C GLY A 70 -12.63 17.83 1.03
N VAL A 71 -11.92 17.74 2.16
CA VAL A 71 -11.79 18.87 3.11
C VAL A 71 -11.04 20.02 2.45
N LEU A 72 -9.90 19.77 1.79
CA LEU A 72 -9.16 20.83 1.10
C LEU A 72 -10.00 21.52 0.03
N ALA A 73 -10.77 20.78 -0.76
CA ALA A 73 -11.69 21.34 -1.76
C ALA A 73 -12.80 22.19 -1.10
N GLY A 74 -13.37 21.73 0.02
CA GLY A 74 -14.37 22.50 0.76
C GLY A 74 -13.82 23.77 1.40
N LEU A 75 -12.60 23.72 1.95
CA LEU A 75 -11.93 24.90 2.52
C LEU A 75 -11.61 25.94 1.45
N ALA A 76 -11.10 25.50 0.29
CA ALA A 76 -10.75 26.39 -0.82
C ALA A 76 -11.97 27.01 -1.52
N GLY A 77 -13.09 26.28 -1.59
CA GLY A 77 -14.31 26.72 -2.28
C GLY A 77 -15.40 27.28 -1.36
N SER A 78 -15.15 27.41 -0.06
CA SER A 78 -16.16 27.74 0.97
C SER A 78 -17.43 26.87 0.88
N GLY A 79 -17.27 25.60 0.50
CA GLY A 79 -18.37 24.67 0.26
C GLY A 79 -18.49 23.59 1.34
N PRO A 80 -19.42 22.63 1.17
CA PRO A 80 -19.72 21.64 2.20
C PRO A 80 -18.52 20.71 2.48
N LEU A 81 -18.08 20.69 3.75
CA LEU A 81 -16.99 19.82 4.23
C LEU A 81 -17.49 18.49 4.79
N LEU A 82 -18.71 18.49 5.35
CA LEU A 82 -19.25 17.38 6.15
C LEU A 82 -19.47 16.09 5.34
N PRO A 83 -19.97 16.11 4.09
CA PRO A 83 -20.20 14.87 3.36
C PRO A 83 -18.92 14.08 3.08
N ALA A 84 -17.86 14.76 2.61
CA ALA A 84 -16.57 14.11 2.36
C ALA A 84 -15.93 13.62 3.66
N LEU A 85 -15.99 14.43 4.73
CA LEU A 85 -15.49 14.06 6.05
C LEU A 85 -16.19 12.82 6.60
N PHE A 86 -17.53 12.81 6.59
CA PHE A 86 -18.33 11.69 7.08
C PHE A 86 -18.09 10.42 6.27
N ALA A 87 -18.17 10.49 4.94
CA ALA A 87 -17.94 9.33 4.08
C ALA A 87 -16.51 8.79 4.22
N GLY A 88 -15.51 9.68 4.34
CA GLY A 88 -14.13 9.30 4.55
C GLY A 88 -13.90 8.59 5.89
N LEU A 89 -14.49 9.09 6.98
CA LEU A 89 -14.43 8.44 8.30
C LEU A 89 -15.15 7.08 8.30
N MET A 90 -16.27 6.95 7.60
CA MET A 90 -16.97 5.66 7.45
C MET A 90 -16.10 4.63 6.70
N LEU A 91 -15.40 5.04 5.64
CA LEU A 91 -14.48 4.16 4.93
C LEU A 91 -13.30 3.72 5.82
N VAL A 92 -12.66 4.65 6.54
CA VAL A 92 -11.59 4.30 7.49
C VAL A 92 -12.12 3.36 8.57
N GLY A 93 -13.31 3.64 9.12
CA GLY A 93 -13.93 2.83 10.17
C GLY A 93 -14.24 1.42 9.67
N PHE A 94 -14.79 1.29 8.46
CA PHE A 94 -15.04 0.00 7.84
C PHE A 94 -13.74 -0.79 7.63
N GLY A 95 -12.68 -0.14 7.16
CA GLY A 95 -11.36 -0.78 7.03
C GLY A 95 -10.83 -1.32 8.37
N LEU A 96 -10.91 -0.51 9.43
CA LEU A 96 -10.50 -0.92 10.77
C LEU A 96 -11.37 -2.03 11.35
N LEU A 97 -12.68 -2.03 11.06
CA LEU A 97 -13.58 -3.13 11.42
C LEU A 97 -13.21 -4.43 10.70
N CYS A 98 -12.82 -4.37 9.42
CA CYS A 98 -12.35 -5.53 8.69
C CYS A 98 -11.13 -6.17 9.35
N VAL A 99 -10.09 -5.38 9.66
CA VAL A 99 -8.89 -5.93 10.32
C VAL A 99 -9.19 -6.37 11.76
N TRP A 100 -10.09 -5.70 12.48
CA TRP A 100 -10.53 -6.16 13.79
C TRP A 100 -11.20 -7.55 13.72
N ALA A 101 -12.03 -7.80 12.70
CA ALA A 101 -12.67 -9.09 12.46
C ALA A 101 -11.70 -10.20 12.00
N GLU A 102 -10.51 -9.82 11.52
CA GLU A 102 -9.45 -10.76 11.15
C GLU A 102 -8.66 -11.27 12.37
N ILE A 103 -8.60 -10.49 13.46
CA ILE A 103 -7.81 -10.83 14.64
C ILE A 103 -8.44 -12.04 15.35
N GLY A 104 -7.70 -13.16 15.43
CA GLY A 104 -8.19 -14.39 16.06
C GLY A 104 -8.52 -14.28 17.57
N ARG A 105 -8.11 -13.20 18.25
CA ARG A 105 -8.49 -12.88 19.63
C ARG A 105 -8.91 -11.40 19.72
N PRO A 106 -10.14 -11.04 19.31
CA PRO A 106 -10.55 -9.66 19.08
C PRO A 106 -10.38 -8.78 20.31
N TRP A 107 -10.63 -9.30 21.51
CA TRP A 107 -10.47 -8.57 22.78
C TRP A 107 -9.03 -8.14 23.10
N ARG A 108 -8.02 -8.75 22.45
CA ARG A 108 -6.61 -8.37 22.62
C ARG A 108 -6.20 -7.18 21.75
N PHE A 109 -7.11 -6.60 20.96
CA PHE A 109 -6.81 -5.47 20.09
C PHE A 109 -6.21 -4.28 20.85
N LEU A 110 -6.58 -4.07 22.12
CA LEU A 110 -6.04 -2.99 22.96
C LEU A 110 -4.51 -3.01 23.08
N ASN A 111 -3.88 -4.18 22.88
CA ASN A 111 -2.42 -4.27 22.85
C ASN A 111 -1.79 -3.50 21.70
N VAL A 112 -2.55 -3.19 20.64
CA VAL A 112 -2.07 -2.41 19.49
C VAL A 112 -1.60 -1.02 19.92
N PHE A 113 -2.17 -0.44 20.96
CA PHE A 113 -1.79 0.89 21.43
C PHE A 113 -0.43 0.91 22.16
N SER A 114 0.13 -0.26 22.45
CA SER A 114 1.44 -0.39 23.10
C SER A 114 2.59 -0.18 22.11
N LYS A 115 3.69 0.42 22.58
CA LYS A 115 4.95 0.58 21.82
C LYS A 115 4.83 1.38 20.50
N PRO A 116 4.20 2.58 20.49
CA PRO A 116 4.14 3.43 19.29
C PRO A 116 5.52 3.87 18.79
N ALA A 117 6.54 3.87 19.66
CA ALA A 117 7.91 4.18 19.28
C ALA A 117 8.52 3.15 18.31
N THR A 118 8.07 1.90 18.30
CA THR A 118 8.70 0.82 17.51
C THR A 118 7.76 0.10 16.54
N SER A 119 6.44 0.25 16.68
CA SER A 119 5.43 -0.42 15.84
C SER A 119 4.65 0.57 14.98
N TRP A 120 4.62 0.35 13.67
CA TRP A 120 3.80 1.14 12.74
C TRP A 120 2.31 0.88 12.90
N MET A 121 1.91 -0.34 13.26
CA MET A 121 0.50 -0.68 13.55
C MET A 121 -0.01 0.09 14.78
N SER A 122 0.86 0.32 15.77
CA SER A 122 0.54 1.13 16.94
C SER A 122 0.39 2.62 16.61
N ARG A 123 1.22 3.12 15.68
CA ARG A 123 1.09 4.49 15.16
C ARG A 123 -0.19 4.67 14.35
N GLU A 124 -0.58 3.69 13.52
CA GLU A 124 -1.87 3.67 12.81
C GLU A 124 -3.03 3.77 13.81
N ALA A 125 -3.02 2.95 14.88
CA ALA A 125 -4.09 2.96 15.87
C ALA A 125 -4.23 4.30 16.60
N TRP A 126 -3.11 4.92 17.01
CA TRP A 126 -3.13 6.27 17.60
C TRP A 126 -3.56 7.35 16.61
N ALA A 127 -3.10 7.26 15.35
CA ALA A 127 -3.55 8.15 14.28
C ALA A 127 -5.06 8.02 14.05
N ALA A 128 -5.61 6.80 14.08
CA ALA A 128 -7.05 6.55 13.96
C ALA A 128 -7.84 7.20 15.10
N VAL A 129 -7.41 7.04 16.36
CA VAL A 129 -8.07 7.67 17.51
C VAL A 129 -8.13 9.20 17.34
N ALA A 130 -7.00 9.81 17.00
CA ALA A 130 -6.94 11.26 16.76
C ALA A 130 -7.80 11.68 15.56
N LEU A 131 -7.79 10.89 14.48
CA LEU A 131 -8.58 11.11 13.28
C LEU A 131 -10.09 11.10 13.60
N PHE A 132 -10.58 10.07 14.29
CA PHE A 132 -11.99 9.96 14.67
C PHE A 132 -12.41 11.02 15.68
N ALA A 133 -11.55 11.35 16.65
CA ALA A 133 -11.83 12.40 17.63
C ALA A 133 -11.96 13.77 16.96
N SER A 134 -10.98 14.15 16.14
CA SER A 134 -11.01 15.44 15.42
C SER A 134 -12.14 15.49 14.39
N GLY A 135 -12.34 14.42 13.62
CA GLY A 135 -13.35 14.35 12.57
C GLY A 135 -14.77 14.30 13.13
N GLY A 136 -15.00 13.52 14.19
CA GLY A 136 -16.26 13.52 14.92
C GLY A 136 -16.56 14.88 15.53
N GLY A 137 -15.55 15.53 16.13
CA GLY A 137 -15.67 16.90 16.63
C GLY A 137 -16.03 17.90 15.53
N ALA A 138 -15.38 17.83 14.37
CA ALA A 138 -15.70 18.68 13.22
C ALA A 138 -17.14 18.47 12.73
N LEU A 139 -17.63 17.23 12.68
CA LEU A 139 -19.02 16.92 12.31
C LEU A 139 -20.02 17.49 13.33
N ILE A 140 -19.77 17.30 14.62
CA ILE A 140 -20.64 17.80 15.71
C ILE A 140 -20.69 19.33 15.68
N LEU A 141 -19.54 20.01 15.62
CA LEU A 141 -19.47 21.47 15.57
C LEU A 141 -20.07 22.04 14.29
N GLY A 142 -19.85 21.36 13.16
CA GLY A 142 -20.46 21.73 11.88
C GLY A 142 -21.98 21.67 11.93
N TRP A 143 -22.54 20.61 12.53
CA TRP A 143 -23.98 20.48 12.72
C TRP A 143 -24.55 21.50 13.72
N ALA A 144 -23.79 21.86 14.75
CA ALA A 144 -24.15 22.89 15.73
C ALA A 144 -24.00 24.34 15.22
N GLY A 145 -23.60 24.55 13.96
CA GLY A 145 -23.43 25.88 13.37
C GLY A 145 -22.14 26.61 13.78
N ALA A 146 -21.22 25.95 14.50
CA ALA A 146 -19.93 26.50 14.92
C ALA A 146 -18.89 26.41 13.79
N GLY A 147 -19.15 27.11 12.68
CA GLY A 147 -18.42 26.98 11.42
C GLY A 147 -16.91 27.09 11.55
N GLY A 148 -16.39 28.16 12.19
CA GLY A 148 -14.94 28.39 12.29
C GLY A 148 -14.18 27.25 12.99
N ALA A 149 -14.71 26.77 14.13
CA ALA A 149 -14.10 25.67 14.87
C ALA A 149 -14.21 24.33 14.12
N ALA A 150 -15.33 24.09 13.43
CA ALA A 150 -15.51 22.92 12.57
C ALA A 150 -14.49 22.88 11.42
N HIS A 151 -14.21 24.02 10.78
CA HIS A 151 -13.22 24.12 9.70
C HIS A 151 -11.79 23.84 10.22
N ALA A 152 -11.44 24.38 11.38
CA ALA A 152 -10.14 24.13 12.01
C ALA A 152 -9.95 22.65 12.35
N LEU A 153 -10.95 22.01 12.96
CA LEU A 153 -10.90 20.57 13.23
C LEU A 153 -10.87 19.74 11.95
N ALA A 154 -11.66 20.09 10.93
CA ALA A 154 -11.64 19.38 9.65
C ALA A 154 -10.24 19.44 8.99
N GLY A 155 -9.59 20.60 9.04
CA GLY A 155 -8.20 20.76 8.58
C GLY A 155 -7.22 19.88 9.35
N LEU A 156 -7.35 19.81 10.67
CA LEU A 156 -6.57 18.88 11.50
C LEU A 156 -6.85 17.41 11.12
N THR A 157 -8.12 17.05 10.90
CA THR A 157 -8.50 15.70 10.48
C THR A 157 -7.90 15.33 9.12
N ALA A 158 -7.82 16.27 8.18
CA ALA A 158 -7.14 16.06 6.89
C ALA A 158 -5.65 15.71 7.06
N VAL A 159 -4.94 16.42 7.94
CA VAL A 159 -3.53 16.11 8.26
C VAL A 159 -3.39 14.75 8.92
N LEU A 160 -4.26 14.43 9.88
CA LEU A 160 -4.26 13.14 10.56
C LEU A 160 -4.60 11.99 9.61
N ALA A 161 -5.46 12.19 8.63
CA ALA A 161 -5.77 11.22 7.58
C ALA A 161 -4.53 10.89 6.75
N LEU A 162 -3.72 11.90 6.38
CA LEU A 162 -2.44 11.67 5.71
C LEU A 162 -1.46 10.89 6.59
N GLY A 163 -1.43 11.20 7.90
CA GLY A 163 -0.64 10.45 8.88
C GLY A 163 -1.06 8.97 9.00
N PHE A 164 -2.37 8.71 9.00
CA PHE A 164 -2.94 7.36 9.00
C PHE A 164 -2.57 6.59 7.72
N LEU A 165 -2.76 7.20 6.54
CA LEU A 165 -2.38 6.61 5.25
C LEU A 165 -0.87 6.32 5.18
N TYR A 166 -0.04 7.22 5.70
CA TYR A 166 1.40 6.99 5.80
C TYR A 166 1.74 5.82 6.72
N ALA A 167 1.09 5.72 7.89
CA ALA A 167 1.27 4.57 8.78
C ALA A 167 0.92 3.25 8.07
N GLN A 168 -0.19 3.20 7.32
CA GLN A 168 -0.58 2.03 6.52
C GLN A 168 0.49 1.64 5.48
N ALA A 169 1.00 2.60 4.73
CA ALA A 169 2.08 2.34 3.76
C ALA A 169 3.34 1.78 4.46
N ARG A 170 3.66 2.29 5.65
CA ARG A 170 4.83 1.87 6.43
C ARG A 170 4.66 0.50 7.11
N ILE A 171 3.43 0.08 7.41
CA ILE A 171 3.13 -1.27 7.92
C ILE A 171 3.56 -2.34 6.91
N LEU A 172 3.21 -2.16 5.63
CA LEU A 172 3.66 -3.07 4.56
C LEU A 172 5.19 -3.10 4.45
N HIS A 173 5.81 -1.91 4.42
CA HIS A 173 7.28 -1.82 4.35
C HIS A 173 7.98 -2.48 5.55
N ALA A 174 7.40 -2.39 6.75
CA ALA A 174 7.95 -3.01 7.94
C ALA A 174 7.80 -4.54 7.98
N ALA A 175 6.93 -5.12 7.15
CA ALA A 175 6.73 -6.56 7.04
C ALA A 175 7.85 -7.22 6.21
N LYS A 176 9.06 -7.23 6.77
CA LYS A 176 10.32 -7.71 6.15
C LYS A 176 10.25 -9.13 5.55
N GLY A 177 9.32 -9.96 6.02
CA GLY A 177 9.13 -11.33 5.56
C GLY A 177 8.63 -11.46 4.12
N ILE A 178 7.98 -10.43 3.57
CA ILE A 178 7.44 -10.40 2.20
C ILE A 178 8.28 -9.42 1.35
N PRO A 179 9.11 -9.91 0.41
CA PRO A 179 9.98 -9.05 -0.40
C PRO A 179 9.25 -7.97 -1.20
N LEU A 180 8.07 -8.28 -1.74
CA LEU A 180 7.28 -7.30 -2.48
C LEU A 180 6.77 -6.15 -1.60
N TRP A 181 6.60 -6.39 -0.29
CA TRP A 181 6.10 -5.39 0.65
C TRP A 181 7.22 -4.52 1.23
N ARG A 182 8.38 -5.12 1.50
CA ARG A 182 9.51 -4.42 2.12
C ARG A 182 10.28 -3.50 1.19
N GLU A 183 10.03 -3.57 -0.12
CA GLU A 183 10.67 -2.67 -1.09
C GLU A 183 10.30 -1.21 -0.78
N GLY A 184 11.30 -0.33 -0.63
CA GLY A 184 11.09 1.03 -0.14
C GLY A 184 10.20 1.86 -1.06
N ALA A 185 10.30 1.62 -2.36
CA ALA A 185 9.48 2.25 -3.39
C ALA A 185 7.98 1.89 -3.31
N LEU A 186 7.58 0.88 -2.51
CA LEU A 186 6.18 0.59 -2.29
C LEU A 186 5.48 1.70 -1.46
N VAL A 187 6.20 2.36 -0.55
CA VAL A 187 5.63 3.40 0.31
C VAL A 187 5.02 4.55 -0.52
N PRO A 188 5.76 5.22 -1.42
CA PRO A 188 5.19 6.27 -2.25
C PRO A 188 4.08 5.75 -3.19
N LEU A 189 4.15 4.51 -3.65
CA LEU A 189 3.10 3.90 -4.46
C LEU A 189 1.79 3.73 -3.67
N MET A 190 1.86 3.27 -2.42
CA MET A 190 0.69 3.13 -1.54
C MET A 190 0.07 4.49 -1.21
N LEU A 191 0.90 5.50 -0.92
CA LEU A 191 0.45 6.88 -0.70
C LEU A 191 -0.27 7.44 -1.93
N ALA A 192 0.38 7.39 -3.10
CA ALA A 192 -0.22 7.87 -4.35
C ALA A 192 -1.51 7.12 -4.69
N THR A 193 -1.56 5.81 -4.44
CA THR A 193 -2.77 5.00 -4.65
C THR A 193 -3.92 5.43 -3.74
N GLY A 194 -3.68 5.57 -2.43
CA GLY A 194 -4.71 6.03 -1.48
C GLY A 194 -5.22 7.45 -1.79
N LEU A 195 -4.32 8.36 -2.14
CA LEU A 195 -4.69 9.71 -2.56
C LEU A 195 -5.50 9.70 -3.86
N THR A 196 -5.13 8.86 -4.84
CA THR A 196 -5.86 8.72 -6.11
C THR A 196 -7.28 8.18 -5.86
N GLU A 197 -7.43 7.17 -5.00
CA GLU A 197 -8.73 6.63 -4.61
C GLU A 197 -9.60 7.71 -3.97
N GLY A 198 -9.04 8.44 -3.00
CA GLY A 198 -9.73 9.55 -2.34
C GLY A 198 -10.11 10.69 -3.27
N ALA A 199 -9.22 11.08 -4.19
CA ALA A 199 -9.48 12.09 -5.21
C ALA A 199 -10.63 11.66 -6.13
N GLY A 200 -10.64 10.39 -6.53
CA GLY A 200 -11.69 9.83 -7.36
C GLY A 200 -13.05 9.82 -6.66
N LEU A 201 -13.08 9.42 -5.39
CA LEU A 201 -14.31 9.46 -4.59
C LEU A 201 -14.78 10.90 -4.33
N ALA A 202 -13.86 11.84 -4.10
CA ALA A 202 -14.19 13.26 -3.93
C ALA A 202 -14.79 13.84 -5.21
N LEU A 203 -14.21 13.50 -6.38
CA LEU A 203 -14.72 13.91 -7.68
C LEU A 203 -16.11 13.33 -7.97
N ALA A 204 -16.34 12.05 -7.64
CA ALA A 204 -17.66 11.44 -7.74
C ALA A 204 -18.69 12.08 -6.79
N GLY A 205 -18.27 12.42 -5.57
CA GLY A 205 -19.07 13.22 -4.64
C GLY A 205 -19.38 14.62 -5.19
N SER A 206 -18.45 15.22 -5.94
CA SER A 206 -18.66 16.51 -6.58
C SER A 206 -19.68 16.46 -7.71
N ALA A 207 -19.62 15.41 -8.53
CA ALA A 207 -20.65 15.14 -9.54
C ALA A 207 -22.05 14.92 -8.94
N ALA A 208 -22.13 14.43 -7.70
CA ALA A 208 -23.37 14.28 -6.94
C ALA A 208 -23.79 15.55 -6.15
N GLY A 209 -23.04 16.65 -6.26
CA GLY A 209 -23.32 17.90 -5.51
C GLY A 209 -22.96 17.85 -4.02
N LEU A 210 -22.27 16.82 -3.56
CA LEU A 210 -21.89 16.62 -2.15
C LEU A 210 -20.54 17.25 -1.78
N VAL A 211 -19.67 17.46 -2.77
CA VAL A 211 -18.31 17.99 -2.58
C VAL A 211 -18.09 19.13 -3.57
N PRO A 212 -17.60 20.31 -3.15
CA PRO A 212 -17.33 21.39 -4.08
C PRO A 212 -16.06 21.14 -4.90
N GLY A 213 -15.85 21.92 -5.96
CA GLY A 213 -14.55 21.99 -6.63
C GLY A 213 -14.25 20.90 -7.66
N ALA A 214 -15.25 20.42 -8.42
CA ALA A 214 -15.10 19.40 -9.46
C ALA A 214 -13.87 19.62 -10.38
N GLY A 215 -13.65 20.85 -10.85
CA GLY A 215 -12.50 21.18 -11.72
C GLY A 215 -11.15 20.97 -11.02
N VAL A 216 -10.99 21.45 -9.79
CA VAL A 216 -9.77 21.26 -8.99
C VAL A 216 -9.56 19.79 -8.68
N LEU A 217 -10.62 19.05 -8.33
CA LEU A 217 -10.58 17.62 -8.05
C LEU A 217 -10.25 16.79 -9.30
N ALA A 218 -10.73 17.17 -10.48
CA ALA A 218 -10.38 16.54 -11.75
C ALA A 218 -8.89 16.74 -12.09
N ILE A 219 -8.36 17.95 -11.89
CA ILE A 219 -6.93 18.24 -12.06
C ILE A 219 -6.10 17.46 -11.04
N ALA A 220 -6.52 17.44 -9.77
CA ALA A 220 -5.84 16.68 -8.72
C ALA A 220 -5.83 15.18 -9.03
N LEU A 221 -6.95 14.62 -9.50
CA LEU A 221 -7.03 13.22 -9.91
C LEU A 221 -6.09 12.94 -11.09
N ALA A 222 -6.06 13.78 -12.12
CA ALA A 222 -5.14 13.61 -13.25
C ALA A 222 -3.67 13.64 -12.80
N ALA A 223 -3.29 14.57 -11.92
CA ALA A 223 -1.94 14.64 -11.36
C ALA A 223 -1.61 13.40 -10.53
N LEU A 224 -2.53 12.94 -9.69
CA LEU A 224 -2.35 11.76 -8.85
C LEU A 224 -2.27 10.45 -9.65
N LEU A 225 -3.00 10.35 -10.76
CA LEU A 225 -2.83 9.25 -11.72
C LEU A 225 -1.41 9.23 -12.29
N GLY A 226 -0.86 10.39 -12.66
CA GLY A 226 0.54 10.52 -13.09
C GLY A 226 1.53 10.12 -12.01
N LEU A 227 1.34 10.60 -10.77
CA LEU A 227 2.20 10.26 -9.63
C LEU A 227 2.13 8.76 -9.29
N ARG A 228 0.94 8.16 -9.33
CA ARG A 228 0.77 6.71 -9.09
C ARG A 228 1.46 5.88 -10.17
N LEU A 229 1.39 6.30 -11.43
CA LEU A 229 2.11 5.65 -12.52
C LEU A 229 3.63 5.77 -12.35
N ALA A 230 4.13 6.97 -12.01
CA ALA A 230 5.56 7.18 -11.74
C ALA A 230 6.05 6.33 -10.56
N ALA A 231 5.29 6.29 -9.46
CA ALA A 231 5.59 5.46 -8.30
C ALA A 231 5.55 3.96 -8.63
N TRP A 232 4.62 3.53 -9.50
CA TRP A 232 4.57 2.15 -10.00
C TRP A 232 5.83 1.78 -10.80
N VAL A 233 6.26 2.66 -11.71
CA VAL A 233 7.49 2.45 -12.49
C VAL A 233 8.71 2.39 -11.58
N ALA A 234 8.81 3.30 -10.60
CA ALA A 234 9.88 3.29 -9.61
C ALA A 234 9.89 1.99 -8.79
N TYR A 235 8.72 1.53 -8.33
CA TYR A 235 8.56 0.27 -7.62
C TYR A 235 9.00 -0.93 -8.45
N ARG A 236 8.58 -1.00 -9.73
CA ARG A 236 8.98 -2.07 -10.65
C ARG A 236 10.48 -2.09 -10.92
N ARG A 237 11.11 -0.92 -11.08
CA ARG A 237 12.57 -0.79 -11.24
C ARG A 237 13.30 -1.23 -9.99
N ALA A 238 12.86 -0.79 -8.82
CA ALA A 238 13.46 -1.18 -7.55
C ALA A 238 13.38 -2.71 -7.34
N LEU A 239 12.22 -3.33 -7.59
CA LEU A 239 12.08 -4.79 -7.55
C LEU A 239 12.97 -5.53 -8.55
N ALA A 240 13.17 -4.96 -9.75
CA ALA A 240 14.07 -5.55 -10.73
C ALA A 240 15.54 -5.48 -10.28
N GLN A 241 15.91 -4.46 -9.51
CA GLN A 241 17.26 -4.28 -8.96
C GLN A 241 17.49 -5.10 -7.68
N SER A 242 16.50 -5.19 -6.79
CA SER A 242 16.61 -5.94 -5.53
C SER A 242 16.36 -7.45 -5.71
N GLY A 243 15.65 -7.83 -6.78
CA GLY A 243 15.15 -9.17 -7.00
C GLY A 243 13.97 -9.48 -6.08
N ALA A 244 13.14 -10.45 -6.48
CA ALA A 244 12.01 -10.89 -5.67
C ALA A 244 11.61 -12.33 -6.03
N PRO A 245 10.79 -12.99 -5.19
CA PRO A 245 10.21 -14.29 -5.52
C PRO A 245 9.52 -14.29 -6.89
N GLN A 246 9.89 -15.22 -7.76
CA GLN A 246 9.41 -15.31 -9.14
C GLN A 246 7.89 -15.39 -9.21
N ARG A 247 7.26 -16.16 -8.31
CA ARG A 247 5.81 -16.32 -8.26
C ARG A 247 5.12 -14.98 -7.97
N GLY A 248 5.59 -14.22 -6.97
CA GLY A 248 5.05 -12.90 -6.65
C GLY A 248 5.20 -11.90 -7.79
N LEU A 249 6.38 -11.86 -8.42
CA LEU A 249 6.63 -11.03 -9.60
C LEU A 249 5.70 -11.40 -10.77
N SER A 250 5.55 -12.70 -11.05
CA SER A 250 4.70 -13.17 -12.14
C SER A 250 3.22 -12.83 -11.93
N THR A 251 2.74 -12.84 -10.68
CA THR A 251 1.38 -12.41 -10.32
C THR A 251 1.18 -10.92 -10.64
N LEU A 252 2.14 -10.07 -10.24
CA LEU A 252 2.08 -8.64 -10.57
C LEU A 252 2.19 -8.38 -12.08
N GLU A 253 3.06 -9.13 -12.78
CA GLU A 253 3.26 -8.98 -14.23
C GLU A 253 2.01 -9.32 -15.03
N ARG A 254 1.26 -10.36 -14.64
CA ARG A 254 -0.02 -10.72 -15.28
C ARG A 254 -1.11 -9.70 -14.98
N PHE A 255 -1.12 -9.13 -13.78
CA PHE A 255 -2.12 -8.14 -13.37
C PHE A 255 -1.89 -6.76 -14.00
N ALA A 256 -0.63 -6.36 -14.17
CA ALA A 256 -0.25 -4.98 -14.48
C ALA A 256 -0.86 -4.40 -15.76
N PRO A 257 -0.90 -5.08 -16.93
CA PRO A 257 -1.39 -4.46 -18.16
C PRO A 257 -2.85 -4.01 -18.07
N GLY A 258 -3.72 -4.87 -17.55
CA GLY A 258 -5.13 -4.56 -17.34
C GLY A 258 -5.32 -3.45 -16.31
N TRP A 259 -4.54 -3.48 -15.23
CA TRP A 259 -4.56 -2.43 -14.21
C TRP A 259 -4.03 -1.08 -14.69
N LEU A 260 -3.02 -1.05 -15.56
CA LEU A 260 -2.49 0.19 -16.12
C LEU A 260 -3.53 0.87 -17.01
N TRP A 261 -4.18 0.10 -17.89
CA TRP A 261 -5.26 0.61 -18.72
C TRP A 261 -6.49 1.03 -17.91
N ALA A 262 -7.05 0.10 -17.12
CA ALA A 262 -8.27 0.37 -16.35
C ALA A 262 -8.04 1.41 -15.24
N GLY A 263 -6.86 1.44 -14.63
CA GLY A 263 -6.55 2.34 -13.54
C GLY A 263 -6.11 3.73 -13.98
N HIS A 264 -5.49 3.90 -15.15
CA HIS A 264 -4.92 5.17 -15.58
C HIS A 264 -5.49 5.65 -16.91
N GLY A 265 -5.39 4.85 -17.96
CA GLY A 265 -5.84 5.22 -19.29
C GLY A 265 -7.34 5.53 -19.34
N LEU A 266 -8.17 4.63 -18.80
CA LEU A 266 -9.62 4.79 -18.79
C LEU A 266 -10.08 6.01 -17.95
N PRO A 267 -9.64 6.20 -16.69
CA PRO A 267 -9.96 7.40 -15.92
C PRO A 267 -9.50 8.70 -16.59
N LEU A 268 -8.29 8.73 -17.18
CA LEU A 268 -7.82 9.92 -17.90
C LEU A 268 -8.70 10.22 -19.11
N GLY A 269 -9.07 9.21 -19.90
CA GLY A 269 -9.99 9.38 -21.02
C GLY A 269 -11.36 9.89 -20.58
N LEU A 270 -11.91 9.35 -19.48
CA LEU A 270 -13.17 9.80 -18.90
C LEU A 270 -13.10 11.23 -18.35
N LEU A 271 -11.97 11.64 -17.77
CA LEU A 271 -11.74 13.03 -17.37
C LEU A 271 -11.78 13.96 -18.58
N VAL A 272 -11.05 13.63 -19.65
CA VAL A 272 -11.06 14.41 -20.90
C VAL A 272 -12.48 14.50 -21.46
N LEU A 273 -13.20 13.37 -21.54
CA LEU A 273 -14.60 13.36 -21.97
C LEU A 273 -15.48 14.25 -21.09
N GLY A 274 -15.27 14.25 -19.77
CA GLY A 274 -16.01 15.12 -18.85
C GLY A 274 -15.87 16.61 -19.15
N PHE A 275 -14.75 17.05 -19.73
CA PHE A 275 -14.55 18.44 -20.16
C PHE A 275 -15.06 18.73 -21.57
N LEU A 276 -15.19 17.73 -22.43
CA LEU A 276 -15.66 17.87 -23.80
C LEU A 276 -17.18 17.70 -23.93
N LEU A 277 -17.81 16.95 -23.02
CA LEU A 277 -19.23 16.65 -23.05
C LEU A 277 -20.09 17.86 -22.63
N PRO A 278 -21.34 17.93 -23.09
CA PRO A 278 -22.30 18.91 -22.60
C PRO A 278 -22.49 18.84 -21.08
N SER A 279 -22.88 19.96 -20.47
CA SER A 279 -23.05 20.10 -19.01
C SER A 279 -23.95 19.03 -18.37
N ALA A 280 -24.91 18.48 -19.11
CA ALA A 280 -25.79 17.41 -18.62
C ALA A 280 -25.07 16.05 -18.44
N LEU A 281 -24.04 15.75 -19.24
CA LEU A 281 -23.33 14.46 -19.23
C LEU A 281 -21.97 14.53 -18.55
N ALA A 282 -21.38 15.74 -18.44
CA ALA A 282 -20.09 15.97 -17.81
C ALA A 282 -19.98 15.39 -16.38
N PRO A 283 -20.95 15.58 -15.46
CA PRO A 283 -20.86 15.03 -14.10
C PRO A 283 -20.78 13.50 -14.09
N ALA A 284 -21.54 12.82 -14.94
CA ALA A 284 -21.53 11.36 -15.01
C ALA A 284 -20.17 10.81 -15.47
N ALA A 285 -19.55 11.44 -16.47
CA ALA A 285 -18.22 11.06 -16.93
C ALA A 285 -17.15 11.27 -15.86
N LEU A 286 -17.19 12.41 -15.15
CA LEU A 286 -16.27 12.71 -14.04
C LEU A 286 -16.46 11.75 -12.85
N ALA A 287 -17.71 11.41 -12.51
CA ALA A 287 -18.02 10.44 -11.48
C ALA A 287 -17.45 9.06 -11.84
N LEU A 288 -17.67 8.61 -13.08
CA LEU A 288 -17.17 7.32 -13.54
C LEU A 288 -15.64 7.29 -13.55
N ALA A 289 -14.98 8.38 -13.97
CA ALA A 289 -13.52 8.51 -13.91
C ALA A 289 -13.01 8.28 -12.48
N GLY A 290 -13.64 8.94 -11.51
CA GLY A 290 -13.29 8.84 -10.10
C GLY A 290 -13.50 7.44 -9.52
N VAL A 291 -14.67 6.83 -9.77
CA VAL A 291 -15.00 5.48 -9.29
C VAL A 291 -14.05 4.44 -9.88
N VAL A 292 -13.79 4.49 -11.18
CA VAL A 292 -12.87 3.55 -11.85
C VAL A 292 -11.45 3.69 -11.29
N ALA A 293 -10.97 4.93 -11.08
CA ALA A 293 -9.65 5.16 -10.50
C ALA A 293 -9.53 4.60 -9.07
N ALA A 294 -10.59 4.71 -8.27
CA ALA A 294 -10.65 4.18 -6.92
C ALA A 294 -10.73 2.65 -6.89
N VAL A 295 -11.60 2.04 -7.69
CA VAL A 295 -11.74 0.58 -7.80
C VAL A 295 -10.43 -0.05 -8.27
N ALA A 296 -9.74 0.56 -9.25
CA ALA A 296 -8.44 0.06 -9.71
C ALA A 296 -7.35 0.14 -8.63
N GLY A 297 -7.35 1.18 -7.79
CA GLY A 297 -6.47 1.26 -6.63
C GLY A 297 -6.76 0.14 -5.62
N GLY A 298 -8.04 -0.09 -5.34
CA GLY A 298 -8.48 -1.15 -4.45
C GLY A 298 -8.08 -2.54 -4.95
N ALA A 299 -8.27 -2.80 -6.24
CA ALA A 299 -7.85 -4.04 -6.89
C ALA A 299 -6.34 -4.27 -6.79
N PHE A 300 -5.52 -3.23 -6.97
CA PHE A 300 -4.07 -3.33 -6.80
C PHE A 300 -3.69 -3.74 -5.37
N LYS A 301 -4.26 -3.07 -4.36
CA LYS A 301 -3.98 -3.38 -2.94
C LYS A 301 -4.41 -4.80 -2.59
N LEU A 302 -5.58 -5.24 -3.07
CA LEU A 302 -6.06 -6.61 -2.89
C LEU A 302 -5.08 -7.63 -3.49
N VAL A 303 -4.65 -7.43 -4.74
CA VAL A 303 -3.69 -8.32 -5.40
C VAL A 303 -2.35 -8.32 -4.67
N LEU A 304 -1.84 -7.15 -4.28
CA LEU A 304 -0.57 -7.01 -3.58
C LEU A 304 -0.56 -7.76 -2.24
N VAL A 305 -1.63 -7.62 -1.45
CA VAL A 305 -1.74 -8.23 -0.11
C VAL A 305 -2.07 -9.72 -0.20
N THR A 306 -3.02 -10.11 -1.06
CA THR A 306 -3.60 -11.47 -0.99
C THR A 306 -3.09 -12.43 -2.07
N ARG A 307 -2.49 -11.95 -3.17
CA ARG A 307 -2.13 -12.82 -4.32
C ARG A 307 -0.66 -12.78 -4.67
N ALA A 308 -0.04 -11.60 -4.60
CA ALA A 308 1.38 -11.42 -4.93
C ALA A 308 2.30 -11.63 -3.71
N ALA A 309 1.74 -11.75 -2.52
CA ALA A 309 2.49 -11.83 -1.27
C ALA A 309 3.11 -13.20 -1.02
N PHE A 310 4.29 -13.42 -1.60
CA PHE A 310 5.15 -14.57 -1.31
C PHE A 310 6.21 -14.16 -0.31
N ASN A 311 6.48 -15.00 0.67
CA ASN A 311 7.59 -14.76 1.59
C ASN A 311 8.96 -14.92 0.91
N GLN A 312 10.00 -14.55 1.64
CA GLN A 312 11.36 -14.62 1.13
C GLN A 312 11.92 -16.05 0.94
N GLY A 313 11.32 -17.07 1.55
CA GLY A 313 11.92 -18.41 1.61
C GLY A 313 13.26 -18.44 2.38
N PHE A 314 14.04 -19.49 2.15
CA PHE A 314 15.38 -19.63 2.73
C PHE A 314 16.45 -19.21 1.71
N ALA A 315 17.50 -18.55 2.21
CA ALA A 315 18.67 -18.19 1.42
C ALA A 315 19.97 -18.59 2.12
N LEU A 316 20.73 -19.47 1.48
CA LEU A 316 22.08 -19.84 1.87
C LEU A 316 23.07 -18.99 1.07
N ALA A 317 23.96 -18.29 1.79
CA ALA A 317 25.02 -17.50 1.13
C ALA A 317 26.08 -18.44 0.52
N ARG A 318 26.33 -19.58 1.17
CA ARG A 318 27.19 -20.67 0.70
C ARG A 318 26.58 -22.00 1.13
N MET A 319 26.77 -23.03 0.33
CA MET A 319 26.47 -24.40 0.76
C MET A 319 27.52 -24.85 1.78
N PRO A 320 27.11 -25.36 2.96
CA PRO A 320 28.05 -25.85 3.95
C PRO A 320 28.83 -27.06 3.41
N ARG A 321 30.11 -27.13 3.78
CA ARG A 321 30.99 -28.25 3.42
C ARG A 321 30.48 -29.53 4.11
N ARG A 322 30.22 -30.60 3.35
CA ARG A 322 30.00 -31.95 3.91
C ARG A 322 31.24 -32.80 3.64
N GLY A 323 31.91 -33.25 4.72
CA GLY A 323 33.13 -34.06 4.63
C GLY A 323 34.28 -33.34 3.90
N ALA A 324 34.99 -34.06 3.02
CA ALA A 324 36.15 -33.54 2.30
C ALA A 324 35.82 -32.68 1.05
N GLY A 325 34.56 -32.58 0.62
CA GLY A 325 34.15 -31.87 -0.60
C GLY A 325 34.40 -30.35 -0.56
N ARG A 326 34.29 -29.63 -1.68
CA ARG A 326 34.37 -28.14 -1.69
C ARG A 326 33.02 -27.52 -1.33
N ALA A 327 33.03 -26.34 -0.71
CA ALA A 327 31.80 -25.57 -0.51
C ALA A 327 31.21 -25.16 -1.86
N GLY A 328 29.93 -25.46 -2.09
CA GLY A 328 29.22 -25.09 -3.31
C GLY A 328 28.72 -23.64 -3.28
N PRO A 329 28.23 -23.12 -4.42
CA PRO A 329 27.62 -21.80 -4.46
C PRO A 329 26.43 -21.69 -3.51
N GLY A 330 26.06 -20.45 -3.13
CA GLY A 330 24.85 -20.20 -2.35
C GLY A 330 23.60 -20.75 -3.03
N LEU A 331 22.48 -20.77 -2.32
CA LEU A 331 21.19 -21.23 -2.85
C LEU A 331 20.09 -20.26 -2.45
N LYS A 332 19.30 -19.80 -3.42
CA LYS A 332 18.13 -18.94 -3.22
C LYS A 332 16.99 -19.36 -4.16
N PRO A 333 16.32 -20.49 -3.87
CA PRO A 333 15.39 -21.12 -4.79
C PRO A 333 14.18 -20.24 -5.11
N GLY A 334 13.71 -20.26 -6.36
CA GLY A 334 12.46 -19.60 -6.76
C GLY A 334 12.50 -18.07 -6.77
N TRP A 335 13.69 -17.47 -6.70
CA TRP A 335 13.89 -16.03 -6.89
C TRP A 335 14.31 -15.70 -8.32
N ARG A 336 13.87 -14.53 -8.82
CA ARG A 336 14.46 -13.92 -10.02
C ARG A 336 15.72 -13.15 -9.62
N PRO A 337 16.84 -13.26 -10.37
CA PRO A 337 18.01 -12.46 -10.06
C PRO A 337 17.74 -10.97 -10.30
N PRO A 338 18.47 -10.07 -9.62
CA PRO A 338 18.62 -8.68 -10.03
C PRO A 338 18.95 -8.56 -11.52
N ALA A 339 18.35 -7.58 -12.20
CA ALA A 339 18.80 -7.20 -13.54
C ALA A 339 20.25 -6.67 -13.47
N PRO A 340 21.11 -6.97 -14.46
CA PRO A 340 22.43 -6.34 -14.55
C PRO A 340 22.26 -4.82 -14.66
N GLY A 341 23.07 -4.08 -13.89
CA GLY A 341 23.03 -2.62 -13.80
C GLY A 341 23.55 -1.91 -15.04
#